data_AF-A0A2J7ZGC1-F1
#
_entry.id   AF-A0A2J7ZGC1-F1
#
_cell.length_a   1.000
_cell.length_b   1.000
_cell.length_c   1.000
_cell.angle_alpha   90.00
_cell.angle_beta   90.00
_cell.angle_gamma   90.00
#
_symmetry.space_group_name_H-M   'P 1'
#
loop_
_entity.id
_entity.type
_entity.pdbx_description
1 polymer ?
#
loop_
_entity_poly.entity_id
_entity_poly.type
_entity_poly.pdbx_seq_one_letter_code
_entity_poly.pdbx_strand_id
1 'polypeptide(L)'
;LVNRLVRVCIGVLPATVRDSWVHKRMDLSGILVADLFRDVYRRFRLTAMIEMDREFQTGPWKYSGNFEQMLNASNFTRVFDSTKIDKAMISSFKGSWNVDEMNREASRAYNREGVVQDLNRQSYQTYMSHMRRVSTVMGREVKLVAPHLLYAAQWGAVCPVDSPDGANVGLLKHFAIMCHLTSDRIPDALAAHLLRIELVKEQPPVSITRRVTRVFVNHSLTGVTQQPADVVRYVRLLRRTGLAAPDVSVSWDVFGMEINLLTDGGRTCRPLICLADEGLQRAMSIKSSPVNWARMLCGTLLPDEASLPREFSGGDACADPTVLIEHGARSLEDLPDAMARLSAHAAPVELIDTEELNYIMVSNGLSPPGDSHTHCEIHPATMFSHLTASIPLLDHNPAAYNSLCIAQTKQGLGAYVTNFMNRVDVSGHVLHSTQLPLVTSYFADKMCGGQLTHGENLIVAIATYGGYNQEDAIIVNASSVARGMFNVSAFSTQTFKEETDGLEGKVKVVIANPLQLVSAGVSVEGVKADRADYSTL
;
A
#
# COMPACT_ATOMS: atom_id res chain seq x y z
N LEU A 1 22.80 -22.03 -4.82
CA LEU A 1 23.20 -20.86 -5.67
C LEU A 1 24.09 -21.27 -6.84
N VAL A 2 25.26 -21.88 -6.62
CA VAL A 2 26.18 -22.30 -7.71
C VAL A 2 25.49 -23.15 -8.78
N ASN A 3 24.65 -24.11 -8.39
CA ASN A 3 23.87 -24.93 -9.34
C ASN A 3 22.98 -24.06 -10.25
N ARG A 4 22.22 -23.10 -9.70
CA ARG A 4 21.40 -22.18 -10.52
C ARG A 4 22.26 -21.35 -11.48
N LEU A 5 23.40 -20.83 -11.03
CA LEU A 5 24.34 -20.09 -11.88
C LEU A 5 24.81 -20.95 -13.06
N VAL A 6 25.28 -22.18 -12.79
CA VAL A 6 25.73 -23.11 -13.84
C VAL A 6 24.61 -23.39 -14.82
N ARG A 7 23.38 -23.67 -14.35
CA ARG A 7 22.21 -23.94 -15.20
C ARG A 7 21.85 -22.77 -16.12
N VAL A 8 22.05 -21.53 -15.67
CA VAL A 8 21.87 -20.34 -16.52
C VAL A 8 23.00 -20.24 -17.55
N CYS A 9 24.26 -20.44 -17.14
CA CYS A 9 25.41 -20.39 -18.05
C CYS A 9 25.35 -21.44 -19.17
N ILE A 10 24.83 -22.64 -18.88
CA ILE A 10 24.63 -23.70 -19.89
C ILE A 10 23.33 -23.57 -20.70
N GLY A 11 22.53 -22.52 -20.45
CA GLY A 11 21.28 -22.27 -21.18
C GLY A 11 20.08 -23.15 -20.79
N VAL A 12 20.15 -23.87 -19.67
CA VAL A 12 19.01 -24.68 -19.16
C VAL A 12 17.94 -23.81 -18.50
N LEU A 13 18.34 -22.72 -17.85
CA LEU A 13 17.43 -21.75 -17.25
C LEU A 13 17.63 -20.37 -17.88
N PRO A 14 16.56 -19.59 -18.09
CA PRO A 14 16.69 -18.20 -18.55
C PRO A 14 17.32 -17.32 -17.46
N ALA A 15 17.94 -16.23 -17.89
CA ALA A 15 18.43 -15.21 -16.97
C ALA A 15 17.26 -14.55 -16.21
N THR A 16 17.45 -14.30 -14.91
CA THR A 16 16.42 -13.69 -14.07
C THR A 16 16.15 -12.24 -14.50
N VAL A 17 14.87 -11.90 -14.68
CA VAL A 17 14.43 -10.54 -14.97
C VAL A 17 14.36 -9.74 -13.67
N ARG A 18 15.37 -8.91 -13.42
CA ARG A 18 15.50 -8.09 -12.19
C ARG A 18 14.27 -7.23 -11.89
N ASP A 19 13.62 -6.72 -12.93
CA ASP A 19 12.50 -5.78 -12.82
C ASP A 19 11.12 -6.48 -12.83
N SER A 20 11.11 -7.82 -12.80
CA SER A 20 9.90 -8.61 -12.58
C SER A 20 9.28 -8.27 -11.22
N TRP A 21 7.96 -8.14 -11.21
CA TRP A 21 7.18 -7.80 -10.02
C TRP A 21 7.28 -8.86 -8.92
N VAL A 22 7.50 -10.13 -9.30
CA VAL A 22 7.67 -11.27 -8.38
C VAL A 22 8.79 -11.02 -7.36
N HIS A 23 9.83 -10.31 -7.76
CA HIS A 23 11.01 -10.03 -6.94
C HIS A 23 10.97 -8.66 -6.26
N LYS A 24 9.85 -7.95 -6.34
CA LYS A 24 9.65 -6.66 -5.67
C LYS A 24 8.81 -6.87 -4.41
N ARG A 25 9.03 -5.99 -3.43
CA ARG A 25 8.22 -5.85 -2.22
C ARG A 25 7.83 -4.39 -2.06
N MET A 26 6.69 -4.17 -1.42
CA MET A 26 6.13 -2.85 -1.17
C MET A 26 6.41 -2.44 0.27
N ASP A 27 7.22 -1.40 0.44
CA ASP A 27 7.42 -0.77 1.74
C ASP A 27 6.15 0.01 2.10
N LEU A 28 5.36 -0.54 3.03
CA LEU A 28 4.17 0.12 3.56
C LEU A 28 4.53 1.24 4.53
N SER A 29 3.58 2.14 4.78
CA SER A 29 3.76 3.25 5.74
C SER A 29 4.18 2.77 7.13
N GLY A 30 3.63 1.64 7.61
CA GLY A 30 4.01 1.04 8.89
C GLY A 30 5.49 0.66 8.95
N ILE A 31 6.00 0.00 7.90
CA ILE A 31 7.41 -0.42 7.80
C ILE A 31 8.31 0.83 7.72
N LEU A 32 7.95 1.78 6.86
CA LEU A 32 8.72 3.02 6.67
C LEU A 32 8.83 3.84 7.96
N VAL A 33 7.73 3.96 8.70
CA VAL A 33 7.69 4.68 9.99
C VAL A 33 8.45 3.91 11.07
N ALA A 34 8.36 2.57 11.10
CA ALA A 34 9.11 1.74 12.04
C ALA A 34 10.63 1.84 11.82
N ASP A 35 11.07 1.83 10.56
CA ASP A 35 12.48 2.01 10.20
C ASP A 35 12.99 3.40 10.58
N LEU A 36 12.21 4.44 10.25
CA LEU A 36 12.51 5.81 10.66
C LEU A 36 12.65 5.93 12.19
N PHE A 37 11.68 5.38 12.93
CA PHE A 37 11.71 5.39 14.39
C PHE A 37 12.92 4.64 14.94
N ARG A 38 13.30 3.49 14.35
CA ARG A 38 14.48 2.72 14.76
C ARG A 38 15.77 3.53 14.62
N ASP A 39 15.90 4.29 13.54
CA ASP A 39 17.05 5.15 13.31
C ASP A 39 17.08 6.36 14.26
N VAL A 40 15.95 7.03 14.46
CA VAL A 40 15.81 8.12 15.43
C VAL A 40 16.11 7.62 16.84
N TYR A 41 15.59 6.45 17.23
CA TYR A 41 15.80 5.86 18.54
C TYR A 41 17.25 5.42 18.75
N ARG A 42 17.93 4.89 17.72
CA ARG A 42 19.37 4.58 17.79
C ARG A 42 20.19 5.83 18.08
N ARG A 43 19.86 6.96 17.45
CA ARG A 43 20.54 8.25 17.71
C ARG A 43 20.24 8.79 19.10
N PHE A 44 18.99 8.66 19.56
CA PHE A 44 18.62 9.00 20.92
C PHE A 44 19.46 8.20 21.94
N ARG A 45 19.62 6.88 21.73
CA ARG A 45 20.46 6.03 22.58
C ARG A 45 21.93 6.47 22.58
N LEU A 46 22.51 6.79 21.43
CA LEU A 46 23.89 7.28 21.34
C LEU A 46 24.06 8.62 22.06
N THR A 47 23.09 9.52 21.90
CA THR A 47 23.13 10.84 22.54
C THR A 47 22.99 10.71 24.06
N ALA A 48 22.07 9.88 24.53
CA ALA A 48 21.91 9.59 25.95
C ALA A 48 23.19 8.95 26.53
N MET A 49 23.83 8.03 25.79
CA MET A 49 25.11 7.43 26.20
C MET A 49 26.21 8.49 26.35
N ILE A 50 26.35 9.40 25.38
CA ILE A 50 27.34 10.49 25.45
C ILE A 50 27.07 11.43 26.65
N GLU A 51 25.81 11.77 26.90
CA GLU A 51 25.44 12.59 28.07
C GLU A 51 25.68 11.85 29.39
N MET A 52 25.40 10.54 29.45
CA MET A 52 25.74 9.72 30.62
C MET A 52 27.25 9.64 30.85
N ASP A 53 28.05 9.49 29.79
CA ASP A 53 29.51 9.50 29.88
C ASP A 53 30.03 10.87 30.37
N ARG A 54 29.39 11.97 29.95
CA ARG A 54 29.69 13.32 30.47
C ARG A 54 29.37 13.44 31.95
N GLU A 55 28.18 13.00 32.38
CA GLU A 55 27.83 12.96 33.81
C GLU A 55 28.78 12.05 34.61
N PHE A 56 29.22 10.94 34.04
CA PHE A 56 30.23 10.09 34.66
C PHE A 56 31.59 10.83 34.77
N GLN A 57 32.02 11.57 33.76
CA GLN A 57 33.31 12.26 33.79
C GLN A 57 33.32 13.51 34.68
N THR A 58 32.27 14.32 34.66
CA THR A 58 32.26 15.67 35.28
C THR A 58 31.13 15.87 36.28
N GLY A 59 30.32 14.86 36.55
CA GLY A 59 29.10 15.01 37.34
C GLY A 59 29.30 15.21 38.85
N PRO A 60 28.26 15.70 39.56
CA PRO A 60 28.32 16.05 40.98
C PRO A 60 28.68 14.88 41.90
N TRP A 61 28.34 13.65 41.48
CA TRP A 61 28.59 12.41 42.21
C TRP A 61 30.07 12.18 42.54
N LYS A 62 31.00 12.73 41.74
CA LYS A 62 32.43 12.66 42.02
C LYS A 62 32.84 13.44 43.26
N TYR A 63 32.14 14.53 43.55
CA TYR A 63 32.41 15.36 44.73
C TYR A 63 31.71 14.80 45.98
N SER A 64 30.51 14.22 45.82
CA SER A 64 29.74 13.66 46.94
C SER A 64 30.09 12.20 47.25
N GLY A 65 30.77 11.49 46.36
CA GLY A 65 31.07 10.05 46.48
C GLY A 65 29.84 9.15 46.35
N ASN A 66 28.64 9.72 46.12
CA ASN A 66 27.40 8.97 46.01
C ASN A 66 27.00 8.79 44.54
N PHE A 67 27.17 7.58 44.03
CA PHE A 67 26.85 7.21 42.65
C PHE A 67 25.36 7.39 42.29
N GLU A 68 24.44 7.30 43.26
CA GLU A 68 23.01 7.53 43.02
C GLU A 68 22.72 8.98 42.57
N GLN A 69 23.60 9.92 42.87
CA GLN A 69 23.48 11.31 42.42
C GLN A 69 23.95 11.52 40.97
N MET A 70 24.45 10.48 40.29
CA MET A 70 24.83 10.55 38.88
C MET A 70 23.62 10.82 37.99
N LEU A 71 22.45 10.27 38.32
CA LEU A 71 21.18 10.57 37.67
C LEU A 71 20.20 11.08 38.72
N ASN A 72 19.86 12.36 38.64
CA ASN A 72 18.92 13.03 39.53
C ASN A 72 17.75 13.63 38.73
N ALA A 73 16.70 14.06 39.42
CA ALA A 73 15.52 14.61 38.77
C ALA A 73 15.82 15.87 37.91
N SER A 74 16.92 16.59 38.20
CA SER A 74 17.31 17.78 37.44
C SER A 74 18.09 17.48 36.16
N ASN A 75 18.89 16.40 36.12
CA ASN A 75 19.65 16.02 34.93
C ASN A 75 18.93 14.99 34.05
N PHE A 76 17.91 14.28 34.58
CA PHE A 76 17.17 13.25 33.85
C PHE A 76 16.66 13.73 32.49
N THR A 77 15.98 14.88 32.45
CA THR A 77 15.41 15.44 31.21
C THR A 77 16.48 15.92 30.23
N ARG A 78 17.68 16.27 30.71
CA ARG A 78 18.81 16.64 29.83
C ARG A 78 19.46 15.41 29.21
N VAL A 79 19.66 14.35 30.01
CA VAL A 79 20.27 13.09 29.55
C VAL A 79 19.31 12.36 28.61
N PHE A 80 18.04 12.24 29.01
CA PHE A 80 16.97 11.58 28.25
C PHE A 80 16.01 12.61 27.63
N ASP A 81 16.56 13.49 26.77
CA ASP A 81 15.78 14.52 26.09
C ASP A 81 14.87 13.94 25.00
N SER A 82 13.56 13.84 25.30
CA SER A 82 12.56 13.34 24.35
C SER A 82 12.33 14.29 23.16
N THR A 83 12.63 15.58 23.30
CA THR A 83 12.39 16.57 22.23
C THR A 83 13.24 16.30 21.00
N LYS A 84 14.35 15.57 21.15
CA LYS A 84 15.19 15.11 20.03
C LYS A 84 14.46 14.11 19.14
N ILE A 85 13.66 13.22 19.74
CA ILE A 85 12.83 12.26 18.99
C ILE A 85 11.74 13.02 18.25
N ASP A 86 11.03 13.92 18.93
CA ASP A 86 9.92 14.68 18.35
C ASP A 86 10.38 15.53 17.16
N LYS A 87 11.47 16.30 17.33
CA LYS A 87 12.03 17.15 16.27
C LYS A 87 12.49 16.32 15.07
N ALA A 88 13.16 15.20 15.31
CA ALA A 88 13.68 14.31 14.26
C ALA A 88 12.56 13.61 13.47
N MET A 89 11.50 13.18 14.15
CA MET A 89 10.32 12.62 13.50
C MET A 89 9.61 13.69 12.66
N ILE A 90 9.32 14.86 13.25
CA ILE A 90 8.61 15.95 12.57
C ILE A 90 9.40 16.47 11.35
N SER A 91 10.72 16.62 11.45
CA SER A 91 11.54 17.06 10.32
C SER A 91 11.49 16.07 9.15
N SER A 92 11.48 14.76 9.45
CA SER A 92 11.41 13.70 8.44
C SER A 92 10.09 13.70 7.65
N PHE A 93 8.99 14.13 8.27
CA PHE A 93 7.70 14.31 7.61
C PHE A 93 7.59 15.58 6.77
N LYS A 94 8.58 16.50 6.79
CA LYS A 94 8.56 17.73 5.99
C LYS A 94 9.12 17.56 4.56
N GLY A 95 9.28 16.33 4.09
CA GLY A 95 9.59 16.02 2.68
C GLY A 95 10.95 15.37 2.43
N SER A 96 11.89 15.48 3.38
CA SER A 96 13.13 14.68 3.36
C SER A 96 12.97 13.50 4.31
N TRP A 97 12.80 12.29 3.77
CA TRP A 97 12.71 11.06 4.57
C TRP A 97 14.08 10.64 5.11
N ASN A 98 14.69 11.51 5.93
CA ASN A 98 15.99 11.35 6.55
C ASN A 98 16.06 12.14 7.86
N VAL A 99 16.83 11.61 8.80
CA VAL A 99 16.97 12.11 10.17
C VAL A 99 18.05 13.21 10.28
N ASP A 100 18.89 13.42 9.27
CA ASP A 100 19.96 14.43 9.29
C ASP A 100 19.61 15.73 8.54
N GLU A 101 19.27 16.78 9.30
CA GLU A 101 19.34 18.16 8.82
C GLU A 101 20.79 18.68 8.73
N MET A 102 21.69 18.16 9.58
CA MET A 102 23.03 18.73 9.80
C MET A 102 24.13 18.22 8.84
N ASN A 103 23.97 17.01 8.28
CA ASN A 103 24.90 16.39 7.32
C ASN A 103 24.16 15.96 6.05
N ARG A 104 23.66 16.95 5.30
CA ARG A 104 22.97 16.74 4.01
C ARG A 104 23.87 16.09 2.96
N GLU A 105 25.18 16.31 2.99
CA GLU A 105 26.10 15.78 1.96
C GLU A 105 26.42 14.29 2.11
N ALA A 106 26.65 13.79 3.33
CA ALA A 106 26.91 12.37 3.58
C ALA A 106 25.64 11.50 3.42
N SER A 107 24.46 12.11 3.57
CA SER A 107 23.16 11.41 3.55
C SER A 107 22.41 11.47 2.22
N ARG A 108 22.96 12.10 1.18
CA ARG A 108 22.33 12.17 -0.16
C ARG A 108 22.02 10.78 -0.75
N ALA A 109 22.83 9.77 -0.42
CA ALA A 109 22.62 8.40 -0.89
C ALA A 109 21.37 7.72 -0.29
N TYR A 110 20.86 8.22 0.85
CA TYR A 110 19.73 7.63 1.59
C TYR A 110 18.51 8.55 1.70
N ASN A 111 18.56 9.77 1.15
CA ASN A 111 17.41 10.66 1.12
C ASN A 111 16.37 10.13 0.12
N ARG A 112 15.29 9.50 0.62
CA ARG A 112 14.18 9.04 -0.21
C ARG A 112 13.21 10.20 -0.45
N GLU A 113 13.52 11.02 -1.46
CA GLU A 113 12.61 12.08 -1.88
C GLU A 113 11.32 11.51 -2.48
N GLY A 114 10.19 12.16 -2.17
CA GLY A 114 8.88 11.78 -2.73
C GLY A 114 8.18 10.64 -2.00
N VAL A 115 8.68 10.16 -0.86
CA VAL A 115 7.94 9.24 0.04
C VAL A 115 6.78 9.98 0.71
N VAL A 116 7.04 11.17 1.24
CA VAL A 116 6.00 12.05 1.79
C VAL A 116 5.55 13.03 0.73
N GLN A 117 4.24 13.13 0.54
CA GLN A 117 3.64 14.03 -0.42
C GLN A 117 2.34 14.60 0.13
N ASP A 118 2.04 15.84 -0.25
CA ASP A 118 0.77 16.47 0.08
C ASP A 118 -0.36 15.77 -0.66
N LEU A 119 -1.40 15.42 0.09
CA LEU A 119 -2.53 14.68 -0.45
C LEU A 119 -3.33 15.53 -1.44
N ASN A 120 -3.26 15.17 -2.72
CA ASN A 120 -4.10 15.74 -3.77
C ASN A 120 -5.61 15.48 -3.52
N ARG A 121 -6.38 16.56 -3.34
CA ARG A 121 -7.82 16.54 -3.02
C ARG A 121 -8.67 17.39 -3.98
N GLN A 122 -8.46 17.27 -5.30
CA GLN A 122 -9.35 17.92 -6.28
C GLN A 122 -10.76 17.29 -6.32
N SER A 123 -10.83 15.98 -6.13
CA SER A 123 -12.07 15.21 -6.05
C SER A 123 -11.88 13.99 -5.16
N TYR A 124 -12.97 13.35 -4.75
CA TYR A 124 -12.92 12.10 -3.97
C TYR A 124 -12.17 10.99 -4.73
N GLN A 125 -12.33 10.93 -6.05
CA GLN A 125 -11.67 9.91 -6.88
C GLN A 125 -10.16 10.13 -6.97
N THR A 126 -9.73 11.40 -7.10
CA THR A 126 -8.31 11.76 -7.09
C THR A 126 -7.66 11.42 -5.76
N TYR A 127 -8.35 11.69 -4.65
CA TYR A 127 -7.91 11.29 -3.31
C TYR A 127 -7.69 9.78 -3.22
N MET A 128 -8.68 8.97 -3.64
CA MET A 128 -8.60 7.50 -3.60
C MET A 128 -7.48 6.95 -4.49
N SER A 129 -7.28 7.54 -5.67
CA SER A 129 -6.16 7.18 -6.56
C SER A 129 -4.81 7.45 -5.89
N HIS A 130 -4.67 8.62 -5.26
CA HIS A 130 -3.42 9.00 -4.61
C HIS A 130 -3.03 8.05 -3.47
N MET A 131 -4.01 7.60 -2.66
CA MET A 131 -3.79 6.64 -1.58
C MET A 131 -3.32 5.26 -2.05
N ARG A 132 -3.56 4.91 -3.32
CA ARG A 132 -3.20 3.61 -3.91
C ARG A 132 -2.00 3.68 -4.86
N ARG A 133 -1.29 4.80 -4.86
CA ARG A 133 -0.13 5.01 -5.72
C ARG A 133 1.12 4.32 -5.16
N VAL A 134 1.87 3.70 -6.05
CA VAL A 134 3.17 3.07 -5.80
C VAL A 134 4.23 3.88 -6.53
N SER A 135 5.35 4.13 -5.85
CA SER A 135 6.49 4.82 -6.43
C SER A 135 7.72 3.94 -6.35
N THR A 136 8.38 3.72 -7.47
CA THR A 136 9.73 3.14 -7.47
C THR A 136 10.74 4.21 -7.07
N VAL A 137 11.55 3.94 -6.05
CA VAL A 137 12.62 4.83 -5.58
C VAL A 137 13.80 4.73 -6.56
N MET A 138 13.73 5.48 -7.66
CA MET A 138 14.85 5.65 -8.59
C MET A 138 15.01 7.11 -8.97
N GLY A 139 16.25 7.53 -9.20
CA GLY A 139 16.57 8.88 -9.66
C GLY A 139 15.94 9.11 -11.03
N ARG A 140 15.07 10.11 -11.13
CA ARG A 140 14.29 10.44 -12.34
C ARG A 140 15.15 10.83 -13.54
N GLU A 141 16.43 11.10 -13.31
CA GLU A 141 17.41 11.47 -14.34
C GLU A 141 17.96 10.25 -15.11
N VAL A 142 17.85 9.05 -14.53
CA VAL A 142 18.41 7.83 -15.14
C VAL A 142 17.41 7.26 -16.15
N LYS A 143 17.71 7.41 -17.44
CA LYS A 143 16.88 6.91 -18.56
C LYS A 143 17.03 5.40 -18.76
N LEU A 144 16.55 4.60 -17.81
CA LEU A 144 16.45 3.15 -17.97
C LEU A 144 15.10 2.81 -18.61
N VAL A 145 15.06 1.99 -19.66
CA VAL A 145 13.79 1.58 -20.30
C VAL A 145 13.08 0.47 -19.50
N ALA A 146 13.85 -0.50 -19.00
CA ALA A 146 13.34 -1.71 -18.34
C ALA A 146 12.29 -1.47 -17.22
N PRO A 147 12.44 -0.48 -16.32
CA PRO A 147 11.46 -0.26 -15.26
C PRO A 147 10.17 0.44 -15.74
N HIS A 148 10.20 1.10 -16.90
CA HIS A 148 9.03 1.73 -17.51
C HIS A 148 8.12 0.72 -18.21
N LEU A 149 8.63 -0.48 -18.50
CA LEU A 149 7.88 -1.53 -19.19
C LEU A 149 6.82 -2.18 -18.29
N LEU A 150 5.68 -2.47 -18.90
CA LEU A 150 4.64 -3.29 -18.30
C LEU A 150 5.01 -4.78 -18.45
N TYR A 151 5.14 -5.49 -17.33
CA TYR A 151 5.43 -6.93 -17.32
C TYR A 151 4.15 -7.72 -16.96
N ALA A 152 4.00 -8.91 -17.54
CA ALA A 152 2.87 -9.80 -17.26
C ALA A 152 2.72 -10.16 -15.77
N ALA A 153 3.84 -10.26 -15.03
CA ALA A 153 3.83 -10.50 -13.58
C ALA A 153 3.08 -9.42 -12.75
N GLN A 154 2.80 -8.25 -13.34
CA GLN A 154 2.04 -7.17 -12.69
C GLN A 154 0.52 -7.39 -12.77
N TRP A 155 0.06 -8.39 -13.54
CA TRP A 155 -1.36 -8.66 -13.79
C TRP A 155 -2.14 -8.91 -12.49
N GLY A 156 -3.15 -8.09 -12.24
CA GLY A 156 -3.99 -8.18 -11.04
C GLY A 156 -3.37 -7.58 -9.77
N ALA A 157 -2.09 -7.21 -9.78
CA ALA A 157 -1.45 -6.45 -8.71
C ALA A 157 -1.51 -4.93 -8.99
N VAL A 158 -1.18 -4.55 -10.22
CA VAL A 158 -1.05 -3.15 -10.63
C VAL A 158 -1.88 -2.91 -11.88
N CYS A 159 -2.49 -1.73 -11.96
CA CYS A 159 -3.21 -1.31 -13.15
C CYS A 159 -2.27 -1.15 -14.35
N PRO A 160 -2.58 -1.75 -15.50
CA PRO A 160 -1.76 -1.61 -16.70
C PRO A 160 -1.87 -0.23 -17.38
N VAL A 161 -2.89 0.57 -17.03
CA VAL A 161 -3.21 1.85 -17.72
C VAL A 161 -2.89 3.07 -16.85
N ASP A 162 -3.06 2.97 -15.53
CA ASP A 162 -2.97 4.10 -14.60
C ASP A 162 -1.53 4.41 -14.23
N SER A 163 -0.85 5.09 -15.15
CA SER A 163 0.49 5.64 -14.98
C SER A 163 0.54 7.03 -15.58
N PRO A 164 1.21 8.01 -14.94
CA PRO A 164 1.31 9.35 -15.48
C PRO A 164 2.17 9.36 -16.75
N ASP A 165 1.91 10.31 -17.64
CA ASP A 165 2.72 10.54 -18.82
C ASP A 165 4.08 11.21 -18.48
N GLY A 166 5.02 11.15 -19.41
CA GLY A 166 6.34 11.76 -19.33
C GLY A 166 7.35 10.94 -18.52
N ALA A 167 8.23 11.61 -17.78
CA ALA A 167 9.36 10.97 -17.11
C ALA A 167 8.97 9.96 -16.02
N ASN A 168 7.74 10.02 -15.50
CA ASN A 168 7.26 9.15 -14.44
C ASN A 168 6.49 7.92 -14.94
N VAL A 169 6.33 7.77 -16.26
CA VAL A 169 5.60 6.63 -16.85
C VAL A 169 6.21 5.31 -16.40
N GLY A 170 5.42 4.37 -15.92
CA GLY A 170 5.89 3.09 -15.37
C GLY A 170 6.74 3.17 -14.09
N LEU A 171 7.12 4.35 -13.59
CA LEU A 171 7.77 4.51 -12.28
C LEU A 171 6.74 4.80 -11.19
N LEU A 172 5.75 5.62 -11.52
CA LEU A 172 4.55 5.82 -10.72
C LEU A 172 3.44 4.91 -11.24
N LYS A 173 2.97 4.01 -10.39
CA LYS A 173 1.95 3.01 -10.69
C LYS A 173 0.81 3.07 -9.68
N HIS A 174 -0.30 2.41 -9.96
CA HIS A 174 -1.44 2.35 -9.03
C HIS A 174 -1.91 0.91 -8.86
N PHE A 175 -2.20 0.51 -7.62
CA PHE A 175 -2.68 -0.82 -7.33
C PHE A 175 -4.03 -1.10 -8.01
N ALA A 176 -4.19 -2.33 -8.47
CA ALA A 176 -5.47 -2.86 -8.95
C ALA A 176 -6.51 -2.87 -7.82
N ILE A 177 -7.81 -2.76 -8.13
CA ILE A 177 -8.88 -2.58 -7.14
C ILE A 177 -8.84 -3.63 -6.03
N MET A 178 -8.68 -4.91 -6.40
CA MET A 178 -8.68 -6.03 -5.46
C MET A 178 -7.28 -6.42 -4.97
N CYS A 179 -6.24 -5.67 -5.34
CA CYS A 179 -4.89 -5.94 -4.86
C CYS A 179 -4.83 -5.81 -3.33
N HIS A 180 -4.33 -6.86 -2.69
CA HIS A 180 -4.06 -6.93 -1.27
C HIS A 180 -2.54 -6.92 -1.04
N LEU A 181 -2.09 -6.31 0.04
CA LEU A 181 -0.67 -6.26 0.40
C LEU A 181 -0.46 -7.09 1.66
N THR A 182 0.52 -7.99 1.61
CA THR A 182 0.81 -8.89 2.73
C THR A 182 1.46 -8.14 3.88
N SER A 183 1.16 -8.57 5.09
CA SER A 183 1.84 -8.11 6.31
C SER A 183 3.00 -9.05 6.61
N ASP A 184 4.00 -8.56 7.35
CA ASP A 184 5.12 -9.40 7.76
C ASP A 184 4.69 -10.33 8.89
N ARG A 185 4.93 -11.63 8.76
CA ARG A 185 4.47 -12.65 9.70
C ARG A 185 5.59 -13.61 10.09
N ILE A 186 5.57 -14.06 11.34
CA ILE A 186 6.56 -15.01 11.87
C ILE A 186 6.38 -16.39 11.20
N PRO A 187 7.39 -16.91 10.47
CA PRO A 187 7.28 -18.15 9.71
C PRO A 187 7.27 -19.42 10.57
N ASP A 188 7.74 -19.33 11.82
CA ASP A 188 8.18 -20.48 12.61
C ASP A 188 7.06 -21.49 12.91
N ALA A 189 5.83 -21.03 13.12
CA ALA A 189 4.71 -21.90 13.47
C ALA A 189 4.35 -22.89 12.35
N LEU A 190 4.29 -22.42 11.10
CA LEU A 190 3.94 -23.26 9.95
C LEU A 190 5.05 -24.25 9.62
N ALA A 191 6.30 -23.78 9.61
CA ALA A 191 7.47 -24.62 9.36
C ALA A 191 7.60 -25.73 10.42
N ALA A 192 7.50 -25.36 11.71
CA ALA A 192 7.54 -26.30 12.82
C ALA A 192 6.41 -27.33 12.75
N HIS A 193 5.20 -26.92 12.38
CA HIS A 193 4.07 -27.84 12.19
C HIS A 193 4.32 -28.85 11.08
N LEU A 194 4.83 -28.41 9.92
CA LEU A 194 5.12 -29.29 8.78
C LEU A 194 6.22 -30.33 9.10
N LEU A 195 7.22 -29.94 9.90
CA LEU A 195 8.24 -30.84 10.42
C LEU A 195 7.67 -31.82 11.45
N ARG A 196 6.82 -31.34 12.36
CA ARG A 196 6.20 -32.14 13.43
C ARG A 196 5.34 -33.28 12.90
N ILE A 197 4.61 -33.06 11.81
CA ILE A 197 3.78 -34.10 11.17
C ILE A 197 4.59 -35.03 10.23
N GLU A 198 5.91 -34.84 10.14
CA GLU A 198 6.83 -35.57 9.26
C GLU A 198 6.56 -35.47 7.75
N LEU A 199 5.72 -34.51 7.34
CA LEU A 199 5.46 -34.22 5.92
C LEU A 199 6.66 -33.54 5.25
N VAL A 200 7.43 -32.78 6.04
CA VAL A 200 8.75 -32.23 5.68
C VAL A 200 9.79 -32.79 6.65
N LYS A 201 10.98 -33.12 6.15
CA LYS A 201 12.09 -33.67 6.95
C LYS A 201 13.31 -32.76 6.86
N GLU A 202 13.96 -32.47 7.99
CA GLU A 202 15.11 -31.55 8.06
C GLU A 202 16.32 -32.03 7.26
N GLN A 203 16.56 -33.35 7.19
CA GLN A 203 17.63 -33.93 6.38
C GLN A 203 17.09 -34.93 5.35
N PRO A 204 17.63 -34.93 4.12
CA PRO A 204 17.46 -36.10 3.26
C PRO A 204 18.16 -37.30 3.91
N PRO A 205 17.55 -38.51 3.93
CA PRO A 205 18.30 -39.70 4.32
C PRO A 205 19.54 -39.84 3.44
N VAL A 206 20.66 -40.26 4.04
CA VAL A 206 21.99 -40.42 3.41
C VAL A 206 21.94 -41.22 2.08
N SER A 207 20.91 -42.05 1.91
CA SER A 207 20.55 -42.72 0.65
C SER A 207 19.30 -42.09 0.01
N ILE A 208 19.51 -41.13 -0.90
CA ILE A 208 18.42 -40.60 -1.73
C ILE A 208 18.15 -41.58 -2.87
N THR A 209 17.28 -42.56 -2.66
CA THR A 209 16.84 -43.52 -3.70
C THR A 209 15.71 -42.99 -4.58
N ARG A 210 15.04 -41.89 -4.18
CA ARG A 210 13.89 -41.29 -4.89
C ARG A 210 14.07 -39.78 -5.09
N ARG A 211 13.38 -39.21 -6.08
CA ARG A 211 13.32 -37.75 -6.27
C ARG A 211 12.75 -37.10 -5.02
N VAL A 212 13.47 -36.13 -4.47
CA VAL A 212 13.09 -35.33 -3.30
C VAL A 212 12.90 -33.88 -3.72
N THR A 213 11.87 -33.24 -3.17
CA THR A 213 11.58 -31.82 -3.40
C THR A 213 12.06 -31.03 -2.20
N ARG A 214 12.79 -29.93 -2.45
CA ARG A 214 13.32 -29.04 -1.41
C ARG A 214 12.23 -28.05 -0.99
N VAL A 215 12.06 -27.86 0.31
CA VAL A 215 11.07 -26.93 0.86
C VAL A 215 11.80 -25.74 1.46
N PHE A 216 11.48 -24.55 0.96
CA PHE A 216 12.01 -23.27 1.42
C PHE A 216 10.93 -22.49 2.14
N VAL A 217 11.25 -21.91 3.29
CA VAL A 217 10.39 -20.96 4.01
C VAL A 217 11.12 -19.62 4.04
N ASN A 218 10.52 -18.57 3.46
CA ASN A 218 11.15 -17.26 3.26
C ASN A 218 12.57 -17.39 2.64
N HIS A 219 12.68 -18.27 1.64
CA HIS A 219 13.93 -18.63 0.95
C HIS A 219 15.01 -19.33 1.80
N SER A 220 14.75 -19.61 3.08
CA SER A 220 15.59 -20.48 3.91
C SER A 220 15.26 -21.95 3.67
N LEU A 221 16.26 -22.81 3.48
CA LEU A 221 16.04 -24.24 3.29
C LEU A 221 15.62 -24.87 4.63
N THR A 222 14.36 -25.26 4.73
CA THR A 222 13.79 -25.85 5.96
C THR A 222 13.88 -27.37 5.94
N GLY A 223 13.73 -27.99 4.76
CA GLY A 223 13.78 -29.45 4.66
C GLY A 223 13.46 -29.99 3.28
N VAL A 224 13.14 -31.27 3.23
CA VAL A 224 12.79 -32.01 2.01
C VAL A 224 11.52 -32.82 2.18
N THR A 225 10.81 -33.05 1.08
CA THR A 225 9.61 -33.91 1.05
C THR A 225 9.64 -34.87 -0.15
N GLN A 226 9.00 -36.03 0.02
CA GLN A 226 8.73 -36.99 -1.06
C GLN A 226 7.30 -36.83 -1.62
N GLN A 227 6.46 -36.06 -0.95
CA GLN A 227 5.04 -35.84 -1.28
C GLN A 227 4.77 -34.34 -1.50
N PRO A 228 5.35 -33.72 -2.55
CA PRO A 228 5.22 -32.29 -2.77
C PRO A 228 3.78 -31.84 -3.04
N ALA A 229 2.98 -32.65 -3.70
CA ALA A 229 1.56 -32.34 -3.96
C ALA A 229 0.75 -32.21 -2.66
N ASP A 230 1.01 -33.10 -1.69
CA ASP A 230 0.32 -33.09 -0.40
C ASP A 230 0.73 -31.88 0.44
N VAL A 231 2.00 -31.46 0.40
CA VAL A 231 2.46 -30.20 1.04
C VAL A 231 1.70 -28.99 0.49
N VAL A 232 1.67 -28.84 -0.84
CA VAL A 232 0.99 -27.70 -1.49
C VAL A 232 -0.50 -27.71 -1.15
N ARG A 233 -1.15 -28.87 -1.26
CA ARG A 233 -2.58 -29.00 -1.00
C ARG A 233 -2.92 -28.74 0.47
N TYR A 234 -2.13 -29.29 1.39
CA TYR A 234 -2.35 -29.12 2.82
C TYR A 234 -2.18 -27.67 3.25
N VAL A 235 -1.11 -26.98 2.82
CA VAL A 235 -0.89 -25.56 3.13
C VAL A 235 -2.02 -24.67 2.56
N ARG A 236 -2.50 -24.95 1.34
CA ARG A 236 -3.68 -24.25 0.78
C ARG A 236 -4.95 -24.52 1.57
N LEU A 237 -5.15 -25.73 2.09
CA LEU A 237 -6.30 -26.01 2.94
C LEU A 237 -6.20 -25.27 4.28
N LEU A 238 -5.01 -25.22 4.89
CA LEU A 238 -4.78 -24.45 6.12
C LEU A 238 -5.10 -22.96 5.94
N ARG A 239 -4.69 -22.33 4.81
CA ARG A 239 -5.01 -20.92 4.54
C ARG A 239 -6.53 -20.71 4.38
N ARG A 240 -7.19 -21.61 3.64
CA ARG A 240 -8.62 -21.52 3.31
C ARG A 240 -9.53 -21.85 4.48
N THR A 241 -9.01 -22.39 5.57
CA THR A 241 -9.76 -22.59 6.81
C THR A 241 -9.38 -21.61 7.91
N GLY A 242 -8.50 -20.64 7.60
CA GLY A 242 -8.02 -19.64 8.55
C GLY A 242 -7.02 -20.18 9.59
N LEU A 243 -6.53 -21.42 9.43
CA LEU A 243 -5.50 -22.01 10.31
C LEU A 243 -4.10 -21.48 9.97
N ALA A 244 -3.87 -21.16 8.71
CA ALA A 244 -2.76 -20.30 8.30
C ALA A 244 -3.34 -18.97 7.81
N ALA A 245 -2.48 -17.96 7.78
CA ALA A 245 -2.84 -16.69 7.20
C ALA A 245 -3.31 -16.84 5.74
N PRO A 246 -4.37 -16.12 5.32
CA PRO A 246 -4.82 -16.15 3.93
C PRO A 246 -3.77 -15.70 2.92
N ASP A 247 -2.79 -14.89 3.34
CA ASP A 247 -1.74 -14.31 2.50
C ASP A 247 -0.40 -15.08 2.55
N VAL A 248 -0.32 -16.21 3.26
CA VAL A 248 0.79 -17.16 3.13
C VAL A 248 0.78 -17.74 1.72
N SER A 249 1.87 -17.58 0.98
CA SER A 249 2.01 -18.14 -0.37
C SER A 249 2.63 -19.53 -0.35
N VAL A 250 2.20 -20.38 -1.28
CA VAL A 250 2.80 -21.68 -1.56
C VAL A 250 2.92 -21.86 -3.06
N SER A 251 4.14 -21.92 -3.54
CA SER A 251 4.46 -22.18 -4.95
C SER A 251 5.27 -23.47 -5.07
N TRP A 252 5.06 -24.20 -6.16
CA TRP A 252 5.79 -25.44 -6.44
C TRP A 252 6.39 -25.41 -7.84
N ASP A 253 7.70 -25.20 -7.89
CA ASP A 253 8.49 -25.39 -9.10
C ASP A 253 8.76 -26.88 -9.31
N VAL A 254 7.96 -27.48 -10.18
CA VAL A 254 8.06 -28.90 -10.54
C VAL A 254 9.40 -29.21 -11.24
N PHE A 255 9.94 -28.28 -12.03
CA PHE A 255 11.19 -28.49 -12.78
C PHE A 255 12.42 -28.28 -11.91
N GLY A 256 12.36 -27.32 -10.98
CA GLY A 256 13.38 -27.09 -9.96
C GLY A 256 13.35 -28.12 -8.83
N MET A 257 12.23 -28.82 -8.63
CA MET A 257 11.93 -29.61 -7.43
C MET A 257 12.10 -28.75 -6.17
N GLU A 258 11.46 -27.57 -6.19
CA GLU A 258 11.50 -26.59 -5.09
C GLU A 258 10.07 -26.15 -4.76
N ILE A 259 9.72 -26.18 -3.47
CA ILE A 259 8.51 -25.56 -2.92
C ILE A 259 8.96 -24.31 -2.17
N ASN A 260 8.38 -23.16 -2.48
CA ASN A 260 8.60 -21.92 -1.73
C ASN A 260 7.34 -21.58 -0.94
N LEU A 261 7.52 -21.45 0.37
CA LEU A 261 6.54 -20.94 1.31
C LEU A 261 6.98 -19.52 1.71
N LEU A 262 6.11 -18.54 1.48
CA LEU A 262 6.41 -17.14 1.79
C LEU A 262 5.40 -16.58 2.79
N THR A 263 5.93 -16.00 3.86
CA THR A 263 5.18 -15.31 4.92
C THR A 263 5.66 -13.87 5.11
N ASP A 264 6.53 -13.39 4.22
CA ASP A 264 7.09 -12.04 4.25
C ASP A 264 6.05 -10.98 3.85
N GLY A 265 6.22 -9.80 4.43
CA GLY A 265 5.41 -8.62 4.15
C GLY A 265 5.73 -7.93 2.83
N GLY A 266 4.77 -7.15 2.33
CA GLY A 266 4.94 -6.31 1.14
C GLY A 266 4.79 -7.05 -0.20
N ARG A 267 4.36 -8.31 -0.22
CA ARG A 267 3.94 -8.99 -1.46
C ARG A 267 2.58 -8.47 -1.90
N THR A 268 2.33 -8.51 -3.20
CA THR A 268 1.01 -8.20 -3.77
C THR A 268 0.25 -9.49 -4.02
N CYS A 269 -0.92 -9.61 -3.41
CA CYS A 269 -1.85 -10.70 -3.59
C CYS A 269 -3.11 -10.23 -4.31
N ARG A 270 -3.79 -11.16 -4.98
CA ARG A 270 -5.10 -10.92 -5.58
C ARG A 270 -6.06 -12.05 -5.21
N PRO A 271 -7.34 -11.75 -4.94
CA PRO A 271 -8.33 -12.77 -4.67
C PRO A 271 -8.78 -13.44 -5.97
N LEU A 272 -8.79 -14.78 -5.97
CA LEU A 272 -9.31 -15.62 -7.05
C LEU A 272 -10.26 -16.67 -6.47
N ILE A 273 -11.23 -17.11 -7.26
CA ILE A 273 -12.13 -18.21 -6.85
C ILE A 273 -11.38 -19.53 -7.06
N CYS A 274 -11.26 -20.34 -6.01
CA CYS A 274 -10.66 -21.66 -6.10
C CYS A 274 -11.69 -22.66 -6.67
N LEU A 275 -11.30 -23.44 -7.67
CA LEU A 275 -12.18 -24.42 -8.30
C LEU A 275 -12.20 -25.75 -7.56
N ALA A 276 -11.20 -26.02 -6.73
CA ALA A 276 -11.18 -27.19 -5.87
C ALA A 276 -12.19 -27.08 -4.72
N ASP A 277 -12.59 -28.23 -4.18
CA ASP A 277 -13.45 -28.33 -2.98
C ASP A 277 -14.81 -27.64 -3.16
N GLU A 278 -15.38 -27.75 -4.37
CA GLU A 278 -16.64 -27.10 -4.76
C GLU A 278 -16.62 -25.58 -4.57
N GLY A 279 -15.42 -24.96 -4.59
CA GLY A 279 -15.26 -23.54 -4.27
C GLY A 279 -16.08 -22.61 -5.17
N LEU A 280 -16.29 -22.97 -6.44
CA LEU A 280 -17.18 -22.23 -7.34
C LEU A 280 -18.65 -22.30 -6.89
N GLN A 281 -19.13 -23.48 -6.51
CA GLN A 281 -20.51 -23.66 -6.04
C GLN A 281 -20.72 -22.92 -4.72
N ARG A 282 -19.76 -23.01 -3.79
CA ARG A 282 -19.75 -22.25 -2.53
C ARG A 282 -19.73 -20.74 -2.77
N ALA A 283 -18.96 -20.26 -3.74
CA ALA A 283 -18.95 -18.85 -4.12
C ALA A 283 -20.33 -18.39 -4.63
N MET A 284 -20.99 -19.22 -5.44
CA MET A 284 -22.30 -18.91 -6.02
C MET A 284 -23.45 -18.99 -5.00
N SER A 285 -23.39 -19.91 -4.03
CA SER A 285 -24.43 -20.08 -3.00
C SER A 285 -24.49 -18.92 -2.01
N ILE A 286 -23.43 -18.12 -1.91
CA ILE A 286 -23.32 -16.99 -0.96
C ILE A 286 -24.23 -15.81 -1.33
N LYS A 287 -24.74 -15.72 -2.58
CA LYS A 287 -25.60 -14.61 -3.04
C LYS A 287 -26.85 -14.36 -2.18
N SER A 288 -27.28 -15.32 -1.36
CA SER A 288 -28.49 -15.25 -0.52
C SER A 288 -28.26 -14.91 0.97
N SER A 289 -27.02 -14.71 1.42
CA SER A 289 -26.72 -14.43 2.84
C SER A 289 -25.67 -13.31 2.98
N PRO A 290 -25.77 -12.40 3.98
CA PRO A 290 -24.74 -11.41 4.25
C PRO A 290 -23.49 -12.09 4.81
N VAL A 291 -22.66 -12.63 3.92
CA VAL A 291 -21.40 -13.28 4.31
C VAL A 291 -20.28 -12.24 4.35
N ASN A 292 -19.59 -12.19 5.48
CA ASN A 292 -18.41 -11.36 5.69
C ASN A 292 -17.28 -11.79 4.72
N TRP A 293 -16.58 -10.84 4.11
CA TRP A 293 -15.42 -11.09 3.23
C TRP A 293 -14.37 -11.99 3.91
N ALA A 294 -14.19 -11.87 5.22
CA ALA A 294 -13.29 -12.72 5.99
C ALA A 294 -13.67 -14.22 5.89
N ARG A 295 -14.98 -14.54 5.85
CA ARG A 295 -15.47 -15.92 5.65
C ARG A 295 -15.25 -16.43 4.23
N MET A 296 -15.24 -15.53 3.25
CA MET A 296 -14.92 -15.90 1.87
C MET A 296 -13.45 -16.31 1.68
N LEU A 297 -12.56 -15.86 2.56
CA LEU A 297 -11.12 -16.15 2.52
C LEU A 297 -10.68 -17.25 3.51
N CYS A 298 -11.28 -17.27 4.70
CA CYS A 298 -10.89 -18.17 5.79
C CYS A 298 -11.88 -19.32 6.04
N GLY A 299 -12.99 -19.38 5.31
CA GLY A 299 -13.95 -20.48 5.41
C GLY A 299 -14.73 -20.49 6.72
N THR A 300 -15.25 -21.67 7.07
CA THR A 300 -16.24 -21.84 8.15
C THR A 300 -15.76 -22.69 9.33
N LEU A 301 -14.50 -23.16 9.29
CA LEU A 301 -13.96 -24.04 10.33
C LEU A 301 -13.94 -23.39 11.72
N LEU A 302 -13.45 -22.15 11.79
CA LEU A 302 -13.35 -21.39 13.03
C LEU A 302 -14.67 -20.64 13.28
N PRO A 303 -15.40 -20.88 14.38
CA PRO A 303 -16.77 -20.38 14.56
C PRO A 303 -16.86 -18.88 14.92
N ASP A 304 -15.84 -18.31 15.55
CA ASP A 304 -15.83 -16.90 16.01
C ASP A 304 -15.15 -15.98 14.98
N GLU A 305 -15.71 -14.79 14.73
CA GLU A 305 -15.03 -13.79 13.91
C GLU A 305 -13.79 -13.21 14.61
N ALA A 306 -13.77 -13.23 15.96
CA ALA A 306 -12.60 -12.83 16.73
C ALA A 306 -11.44 -13.83 16.63
N SER A 307 -11.71 -15.08 16.25
CA SER A 307 -10.70 -16.12 16.03
C SER A 307 -10.22 -16.22 14.58
N LEU A 308 -10.83 -15.49 13.65
CA LEU A 308 -10.27 -15.33 12.31
C LEU A 308 -9.00 -14.48 12.41
N PRO A 309 -7.96 -14.77 11.59
CA PRO A 309 -6.76 -13.94 11.52
C PRO A 309 -7.19 -12.48 11.40
N ARG A 310 -6.85 -11.68 12.42
CA ARG A 310 -7.27 -10.27 12.54
C ARG A 310 -6.74 -9.40 11.43
N GLU A 311 -6.17 -9.90 10.35
CA GLU A 311 -5.64 -9.11 9.24
C GLU A 311 -6.72 -8.60 8.27
N PHE A 312 -7.80 -8.06 8.86
CA PHE A 312 -8.44 -6.82 8.42
C PHE A 312 -8.33 -5.67 9.47
N SER A 313 -7.58 -5.88 10.57
CA SER A 313 -7.34 -5.04 11.76
C SER A 313 -6.15 -5.53 12.65
N GLY A 314 -5.00 -5.86 12.07
CA GLY A 314 -3.69 -5.93 12.76
C GLY A 314 -3.50 -6.92 13.92
N GLY A 315 -3.26 -8.21 13.65
CA GLY A 315 -2.73 -9.15 14.64
C GLY A 315 -1.82 -10.23 14.03
N ASP A 316 -0.66 -10.47 14.66
CA ASP A 316 0.51 -11.22 14.17
C ASP A 316 0.36 -12.75 14.00
N ALA A 317 -0.85 -13.31 13.96
CA ALA A 317 -1.01 -14.77 14.00
C ALA A 317 -1.57 -15.34 12.70
N CYS A 318 -0.74 -16.11 11.97
CA CYS A 318 -1.17 -17.46 11.54
C CYS A 318 -1.77 -18.14 12.77
N ALA A 319 -2.90 -18.86 12.69
CA ALA A 319 -3.61 -19.33 13.87
C ALA A 319 -2.64 -19.85 14.95
N ASP A 320 -2.87 -19.44 16.20
CA ASP A 320 -2.05 -19.81 17.35
C ASP A 320 -1.58 -21.27 17.20
N PRO A 321 -0.29 -21.58 17.38
CA PRO A 321 0.23 -22.94 17.23
C PRO A 321 -0.66 -24.00 17.89
N THR A 322 -1.33 -23.66 19.00
CA THR A 322 -2.32 -24.52 19.67
C THR A 322 -3.54 -24.85 18.79
N VAL A 323 -4.14 -23.86 18.14
CA VAL A 323 -5.29 -24.00 17.23
C VAL A 323 -4.88 -24.78 15.96
N LEU A 324 -3.67 -24.54 15.46
CA LEU A 324 -3.12 -25.30 14.33
C LEU A 324 -2.89 -26.77 14.69
N ILE A 325 -2.47 -27.07 15.92
CA ILE A 325 -2.30 -28.45 16.41
C ILE A 325 -3.66 -29.13 16.64
N GLU A 326 -4.65 -28.41 17.15
CA GLU A 326 -5.98 -28.93 17.44
C GLU A 326 -6.72 -29.33 16.15
N HIS A 327 -6.69 -28.46 15.14
CA HIS A 327 -7.44 -28.64 13.90
C HIS A 327 -6.60 -29.08 12.70
N GLY A 328 -5.28 -29.02 12.74
CA GLY A 328 -4.42 -29.55 11.69
C GLY A 328 -4.22 -31.07 11.78
N ALA A 329 -3.41 -31.60 10.88
CA ALA A 329 -2.95 -32.99 10.93
C ALA A 329 -2.06 -33.22 12.16
N ARG A 330 -2.20 -34.38 12.79
CA ARG A 330 -1.40 -34.77 13.95
C ARG A 330 -0.12 -35.51 13.56
N SER A 331 -0.18 -36.30 12.50
CA SER A 331 0.90 -37.11 11.92
C SER A 331 0.73 -37.24 10.41
N LEU A 332 1.71 -37.84 9.72
CA LEU A 332 1.61 -38.13 8.29
C LEU A 332 0.48 -39.10 7.95
N GLU A 333 0.15 -40.03 8.86
CA GLU A 333 -0.93 -41.00 8.69
C GLU A 333 -2.33 -40.35 8.77
N ASP A 334 -2.47 -39.31 9.61
CA ASP A 334 -3.71 -38.52 9.80
C ASP A 334 -3.92 -37.46 8.71
N LEU A 335 -2.92 -37.24 7.84
CA LEU A 335 -2.97 -36.19 6.81
C LEU A 335 -4.19 -36.28 5.87
N PRO A 336 -4.60 -37.47 5.36
CA PRO A 336 -5.77 -37.58 4.49
C PRO A 336 -7.08 -37.19 5.19
N ASP A 337 -7.26 -37.63 6.43
CA ASP A 337 -8.46 -37.36 7.23
C ASP A 337 -8.54 -35.87 7.62
N ALA A 338 -7.41 -35.29 8.00
CA ALA A 338 -7.30 -33.86 8.22
C ALA A 338 -7.63 -33.07 6.95
N MET A 339 -7.09 -33.44 5.79
CA MET A 339 -7.39 -32.78 4.52
C MET A 339 -8.87 -32.86 4.13
N ALA A 340 -9.53 -34.01 4.35
CA ALA A 340 -10.95 -34.18 4.09
C ALA A 340 -11.80 -33.25 4.98
N ARG A 341 -11.48 -33.16 6.28
CA ARG A 341 -12.13 -32.24 7.21
C ARG A 341 -11.92 -30.77 6.82
N LEU A 342 -10.69 -30.39 6.47
CA LEU A 342 -10.40 -29.01 6.04
C LEU A 342 -11.10 -28.65 4.73
N SER A 343 -11.15 -29.57 3.77
CA SER A 343 -11.86 -29.40 2.50
C SER A 343 -13.36 -29.08 2.69
N ALA A 344 -14.03 -29.76 3.63
CA ALA A 344 -15.44 -29.50 3.95
C ALA A 344 -15.71 -28.06 4.42
N HIS A 345 -14.73 -27.42 5.06
CA HIS A 345 -14.85 -26.06 5.60
C HIS A 345 -14.05 -24.99 4.82
N ALA A 346 -13.37 -25.39 3.74
CA ALA A 346 -12.51 -24.51 2.95
C ALA A 346 -13.26 -23.33 2.33
N ALA A 347 -12.64 -22.16 2.35
CA ALA A 347 -13.15 -20.95 1.74
C ALA A 347 -13.22 -21.06 0.20
N PRO A 348 -14.18 -20.38 -0.44
CA PRO A 348 -14.29 -20.34 -1.89
C PRO A 348 -13.23 -19.45 -2.58
N VAL A 349 -12.64 -18.48 -1.87
CA VAL A 349 -11.69 -17.51 -2.43
C VAL A 349 -10.30 -17.72 -1.80
N GLU A 350 -9.26 -17.69 -2.64
CA GLU A 350 -7.86 -17.70 -2.22
C GLU A 350 -7.18 -16.37 -2.58
N LEU A 351 -6.32 -15.86 -1.70
CA LEU A 351 -5.39 -14.80 -2.05
C LEU A 351 -4.15 -15.42 -2.69
N ILE A 352 -3.91 -15.09 -3.95
CA ILE A 352 -2.80 -15.59 -4.73
C ILE A 352 -1.79 -14.47 -4.94
N ASP A 353 -0.55 -14.70 -4.53
CA ASP A 353 0.54 -13.76 -4.79
C ASP A 353 1.14 -13.95 -6.19
N THR A 354 2.01 -13.02 -6.58
CA THR A 354 2.63 -13.05 -7.92
C THR A 354 3.59 -14.21 -8.15
N GLU A 355 4.11 -14.85 -7.09
CA GLU A 355 4.97 -16.03 -7.25
C GLU A 355 4.12 -17.28 -7.50
N GLU A 356 3.07 -17.47 -6.70
CA GLU A 356 2.10 -18.56 -6.84
C GLU A 356 1.35 -18.48 -8.18
N LEU A 357 1.08 -17.26 -8.69
CA LEU A 357 0.46 -17.03 -9.99
C LEU A 357 1.20 -17.72 -11.16
N ASN A 358 2.52 -17.88 -11.07
CA ASN A 358 3.31 -18.54 -12.13
C ASN A 358 3.08 -20.05 -12.24
N TYR A 359 2.50 -20.67 -11.21
CA TYR A 359 2.33 -22.13 -11.11
C TYR A 359 0.86 -22.56 -11.04
N ILE A 360 -0.08 -21.64 -11.26
CA ILE A 360 -1.52 -21.94 -11.31
C ILE A 360 -2.08 -21.62 -12.70
N MET A 361 -3.26 -22.18 -12.99
CA MET A 361 -3.98 -21.92 -14.23
C MET A 361 -5.31 -21.24 -13.89
N VAL A 362 -5.44 -19.98 -14.32
CA VAL A 362 -6.59 -19.12 -14.00
C VAL A 362 -7.49 -19.00 -15.23
N SER A 363 -8.76 -19.37 -15.08
CA SER A 363 -9.78 -19.19 -16.11
C SER A 363 -10.28 -17.74 -16.13
N ASN A 364 -10.59 -17.23 -17.32
CA ASN A 364 -11.11 -15.88 -17.50
C ASN A 364 -12.64 -15.85 -17.29
N GLY A 365 -13.07 -15.52 -16.07
CA GLY A 365 -14.47 -15.41 -15.70
C GLY A 365 -15.16 -16.75 -15.48
N LEU A 366 -16.45 -16.69 -15.13
CA LEU A 366 -17.27 -17.82 -14.67
C LEU A 366 -17.69 -18.83 -15.76
N SER A 367 -17.08 -18.79 -16.96
CA SER A 367 -17.30 -19.84 -17.97
C SER A 367 -16.90 -21.20 -17.38
N PRO A 368 -17.54 -22.32 -17.77
CA PRO A 368 -17.19 -23.63 -17.26
C PRO A 368 -15.68 -23.84 -17.47
N PRO A 369 -14.90 -23.85 -16.37
CA PRO A 369 -13.47 -23.93 -16.49
C PRO A 369 -13.14 -25.28 -17.11
N GLY A 370 -12.27 -25.31 -18.12
CA GLY A 370 -11.74 -26.58 -18.60
C GLY A 370 -11.03 -27.32 -17.45
N ASP A 371 -10.96 -28.66 -17.53
CA ASP A 371 -10.49 -29.54 -16.45
C ASP A 371 -9.09 -29.21 -15.88
N SER A 372 -8.28 -28.45 -16.62
CA SER A 372 -6.92 -28.05 -16.21
C SER A 372 -6.83 -26.78 -15.36
N HIS A 373 -7.92 -26.02 -15.19
CA HIS A 373 -7.88 -24.78 -14.42
C HIS A 373 -7.94 -25.05 -12.92
N THR A 374 -7.12 -24.33 -12.15
CA THR A 374 -7.13 -24.42 -10.70
C THR A 374 -7.96 -23.31 -10.07
N HIS A 375 -8.02 -22.15 -10.73
CA HIS A 375 -8.71 -20.96 -10.25
C HIS A 375 -9.55 -20.30 -11.34
N CYS A 376 -10.43 -19.40 -10.93
CA CYS A 376 -11.26 -18.55 -11.77
C CYS A 376 -11.13 -17.09 -11.36
N GLU A 377 -11.01 -16.22 -12.36
CA GLU A 377 -11.09 -14.78 -12.19
C GLU A 377 -12.45 -14.37 -11.63
N ILE A 378 -12.48 -13.47 -10.64
CA ILE A 378 -13.75 -12.95 -10.09
C ILE A 378 -14.45 -12.11 -11.15
N HIS A 379 -13.69 -11.16 -11.72
CA HIS A 379 -14.12 -10.34 -12.84
C HIS A 379 -12.87 -9.72 -13.50
N PRO A 380 -12.76 -9.68 -14.84
CA PRO A 380 -11.57 -9.17 -15.53
C PRO A 380 -11.21 -7.73 -15.13
N ALA A 381 -12.22 -6.89 -14.90
CA ALA A 381 -12.00 -5.50 -14.50
C ALA A 381 -11.35 -5.32 -13.11
N THR A 382 -11.20 -6.38 -12.30
CA THR A 382 -10.46 -6.29 -11.03
C THR A 382 -8.97 -5.99 -11.21
N MET A 383 -8.43 -6.18 -12.41
CA MET A 383 -7.04 -5.83 -12.76
C MET A 383 -6.78 -4.33 -12.86
N PHE A 384 -7.84 -3.54 -13.02
CA PHE A 384 -7.73 -2.10 -13.22
C PHE A 384 -7.62 -1.35 -11.89
N SER A 385 -7.07 -0.13 -11.93
CA SER A 385 -7.11 0.78 -10.79
C SER A 385 -8.54 1.26 -10.56
N HIS A 386 -8.75 1.83 -9.39
CA HIS A 386 -10.03 2.41 -9.03
C HIS A 386 -10.54 3.45 -10.06
N LEU A 387 -9.66 4.34 -10.55
CA LEU A 387 -10.00 5.31 -11.60
C LEU A 387 -10.16 4.69 -12.98
N THR A 388 -9.34 3.69 -13.31
CA THR A 388 -9.42 3.08 -14.64
C THR A 388 -10.74 2.31 -14.79
N ALA A 389 -11.16 1.61 -13.74
CA ALA A 389 -12.42 0.88 -13.76
C ALA A 389 -13.65 1.78 -13.72
N SER A 390 -13.53 3.09 -13.45
CA SER A 390 -14.66 4.02 -13.52
C SER A 390 -14.94 4.52 -14.93
N ILE A 391 -14.02 4.30 -15.89
CA ILE A 391 -14.20 4.65 -17.30
C ILE A 391 -15.33 3.79 -17.89
N PRO A 392 -16.41 4.39 -18.40
CA PRO A 392 -17.44 3.67 -19.11
C PRO A 392 -16.89 3.02 -20.37
N LEU A 393 -17.24 1.75 -20.63
CA LEU A 393 -16.85 1.02 -21.84
C LEU A 393 -15.34 1.06 -22.13
N LEU A 394 -14.54 0.96 -21.07
CA LEU A 394 -13.07 0.98 -21.08
C LEU A 394 -12.43 0.09 -22.16
N ASP A 395 -13.00 -1.08 -22.40
CA ASP A 395 -12.56 -2.11 -23.34
C ASP A 395 -12.84 -1.77 -24.81
N HIS A 396 -13.69 -0.78 -25.08
CA HIS A 396 -13.96 -0.26 -26.42
C HIS A 396 -13.04 0.89 -26.84
N ASN A 397 -12.13 1.30 -25.96
CA ASN A 397 -11.19 2.40 -26.21
C ASN A 397 -9.76 1.88 -26.42
N PRO A 398 -8.97 2.51 -27.32
CA PRO A 398 -7.53 2.29 -27.38
C PRO A 398 -6.87 2.62 -26.03
N ALA A 399 -5.93 1.78 -25.59
CA ALA A 399 -5.30 1.91 -24.26
C ALA A 399 -4.66 3.28 -24.00
N ALA A 400 -4.11 3.93 -25.04
CA ALA A 400 -3.53 5.27 -24.94
C ALA A 400 -4.56 6.33 -24.53
N TYR A 401 -5.78 6.28 -25.07
CA TYR A 401 -6.86 7.19 -24.68
C TYR A 401 -7.36 6.94 -23.27
N ASN A 402 -7.38 5.67 -22.83
CA ASN A 402 -7.70 5.35 -21.45
C ASN A 402 -6.69 5.96 -20.48
N SER A 403 -5.39 5.88 -20.80
CA SER A 403 -4.33 6.50 -19.99
C SER A 403 -4.47 8.04 -19.94
N LEU A 404 -4.75 8.67 -21.08
CA LEU A 404 -5.00 10.12 -21.16
C LEU A 404 -6.22 10.53 -20.34
N CYS A 405 -7.32 9.78 -20.46
CA CYS A 405 -8.56 10.02 -19.72
C CYS A 405 -8.29 9.99 -18.21
N ILE A 406 -7.54 9.01 -17.70
CA ILE A 406 -7.20 8.94 -16.27
C ILE A 406 -6.40 10.16 -15.82
N ALA A 407 -5.42 10.59 -16.61
CA ALA A 407 -4.61 11.77 -16.29
C ALA A 407 -5.47 13.04 -16.18
N GLN A 408 -6.45 13.20 -17.08
CA GLN A 408 -7.40 14.31 -17.07
C GLN A 408 -8.42 14.19 -15.92
N THR A 409 -8.94 12.99 -15.67
CA THR A 409 -9.89 12.73 -14.57
C THR A 409 -9.29 13.07 -13.21
N LYS A 410 -7.98 12.90 -13.00
CA LYS A 410 -7.29 13.34 -11.77
C LYS A 410 -7.35 14.85 -11.55
N GLN A 411 -7.54 15.64 -12.61
CA GLN A 411 -7.77 17.09 -12.56
C GLN A 411 -9.26 17.46 -12.52
N GLY A 412 -10.15 16.47 -12.64
CA GLY A 412 -11.59 16.66 -12.58
C GLY A 412 -12.02 17.19 -11.22
N LEU A 413 -12.93 18.18 -11.26
CA LEU A 413 -13.49 18.82 -10.08
C LEU A 413 -14.79 18.14 -9.66
N GLY A 414 -14.98 18.01 -8.35
CA GLY A 414 -16.20 17.52 -7.73
C GLY A 414 -16.17 17.81 -6.23
N ALA A 415 -17.16 17.29 -5.51
CA ALA A 415 -17.08 17.30 -4.06
C ALA A 415 -15.94 16.36 -3.61
N TYR A 416 -14.90 16.91 -2.98
CA TYR A 416 -13.76 16.12 -2.50
C TYR A 416 -13.98 15.54 -1.09
N VAL A 417 -14.79 16.22 -0.27
CA VAL A 417 -15.22 15.79 1.06
C VAL A 417 -16.53 16.50 1.41
N THR A 418 -17.37 15.94 2.27
CA THR A 418 -18.66 16.55 2.66
C THR A 418 -18.53 17.68 3.68
N ASN A 419 -17.50 17.65 4.52
CA ASN A 419 -17.26 18.66 5.56
C ASN A 419 -16.37 19.82 5.10
N PHE A 420 -16.27 20.07 3.79
CA PHE A 420 -15.38 21.09 3.22
C PHE A 420 -15.65 22.50 3.77
N MET A 421 -16.90 22.83 4.12
CA MET A 421 -17.27 24.12 4.72
C MET A 421 -16.71 24.34 6.13
N ASN A 422 -16.47 23.26 6.87
CA ASN A 422 -15.93 23.32 8.24
C ASN A 422 -14.42 23.05 8.27
N ARG A 423 -13.84 22.69 7.13
CA ARG A 423 -12.45 22.28 7.00
C ARG A 423 -11.66 23.42 6.37
N VAL A 424 -10.54 23.74 7.00
CA VAL A 424 -9.63 24.79 6.52
C VAL A 424 -8.52 24.13 5.69
N ASP A 425 -8.72 24.08 4.37
CA ASP A 425 -7.69 23.68 3.40
C ASP A 425 -7.03 24.93 2.77
N VAL A 426 -5.77 24.82 2.34
CA VAL A 426 -5.04 25.94 1.72
C VAL A 426 -5.74 26.41 0.44
N SER A 427 -6.15 25.45 -0.39
CA SER A 427 -6.94 25.68 -1.59
C SER A 427 -7.95 24.54 -1.74
N GLY A 428 -9.19 24.87 -2.09
CA GLY A 428 -10.24 23.90 -2.37
C GLY A 428 -11.12 24.38 -3.51
N HIS A 429 -11.49 23.48 -4.41
CA HIS A 429 -12.41 23.77 -5.52
C HIS A 429 -13.60 22.83 -5.40
N VAL A 430 -14.81 23.39 -5.39
CA VAL A 430 -16.04 22.59 -5.29
C VAL A 430 -16.98 22.96 -6.43
N LEU A 431 -17.31 21.97 -7.24
CA LEU A 431 -18.31 22.08 -8.30
C LEU A 431 -19.71 22.15 -7.70
N HIS A 432 -20.52 23.12 -8.11
CA HIS A 432 -21.82 23.40 -7.49
C HIS A 432 -22.86 22.32 -7.79
N SER A 433 -22.90 21.84 -9.03
CA SER A 433 -23.96 20.98 -9.54
C SER A 433 -23.43 19.63 -10.04
N THR A 434 -22.65 18.93 -9.21
CA THR A 434 -22.18 17.57 -9.54
C THR A 434 -23.36 16.65 -9.83
N GLN A 435 -23.30 15.91 -10.94
CA GLN A 435 -24.37 14.98 -11.32
C GLN A 435 -23.87 13.53 -11.32
N LEU A 436 -24.80 12.60 -11.14
CA LEU A 436 -24.53 11.18 -11.36
C LEU A 436 -24.34 10.94 -12.86
N PRO A 437 -23.24 10.27 -13.29
CA PRO A 437 -23.07 9.88 -14.67
C PRO A 437 -24.24 9.03 -15.16
N LEU A 438 -24.79 9.35 -16.33
CA LEU A 438 -25.87 8.56 -16.93
C LEU A 438 -25.43 7.12 -17.26
N VAL A 439 -24.18 6.95 -17.67
CA VAL A 439 -23.53 5.66 -17.91
C VAL A 439 -22.43 5.50 -16.88
N THR A 440 -22.57 4.51 -16.00
CA THR A 440 -21.64 4.24 -14.91
C THR A 440 -21.16 2.80 -14.97
N SER A 441 -19.94 2.56 -14.51
CA SER A 441 -19.43 1.20 -14.31
C SER A 441 -19.88 0.66 -12.95
N TYR A 442 -19.90 -0.67 -12.79
CA TYR A 442 -20.17 -1.30 -11.50
C TYR A 442 -19.26 -0.76 -10.38
N PHE A 443 -17.97 -0.56 -10.67
CA PHE A 443 -17.01 -0.08 -9.68
C PHE A 443 -17.18 1.40 -9.35
N ALA A 444 -17.57 2.23 -10.34
CA ALA A 444 -17.89 3.63 -10.12
C ALA A 444 -19.12 3.80 -9.21
N ASP A 445 -20.17 3.01 -9.44
CA ASP A 445 -21.39 3.00 -8.61
C ASP A 445 -21.12 2.58 -7.15
N LYS A 446 -20.25 1.60 -6.93
CA LYS A 446 -19.90 1.15 -5.57
C LYS A 446 -18.95 2.09 -4.84
N MET A 447 -18.27 2.98 -5.56
CA MET A 447 -17.37 3.95 -4.95
C MET A 447 -18.15 5.00 -4.17
N CYS A 448 -17.94 5.07 -2.84
CA CYS A 448 -18.67 6.00 -1.98
C CYS A 448 -20.21 5.88 -2.15
N GLY A 449 -20.70 4.68 -2.48
CA GLY A 449 -22.12 4.45 -2.81
C GLY A 449 -22.64 5.31 -3.97
N GLY A 450 -21.76 5.75 -4.86
CA GLY A 450 -22.09 6.60 -6.01
C GLY A 450 -22.35 8.06 -5.64
N GLN A 451 -22.12 8.48 -4.40
CA GLN A 451 -22.60 9.80 -3.91
C GLN A 451 -21.66 10.97 -4.24
N LEU A 452 -20.34 10.73 -4.26
CA LEU A 452 -19.32 11.76 -4.51
C LEU A 452 -18.77 11.64 -5.93
N THR A 453 -19.60 12.04 -6.91
CA THR A 453 -19.21 12.08 -8.32
C THR A 453 -18.48 13.38 -8.68
N HIS A 454 -17.93 13.40 -9.88
CA HIS A 454 -17.29 14.57 -10.47
C HIS A 454 -17.94 14.88 -11.82
N GLY A 455 -18.02 16.16 -12.17
CA GLY A 455 -18.60 16.62 -13.43
C GLY A 455 -20.13 16.73 -13.47
N GLU A 456 -20.63 17.09 -14.65
CA GLU A 456 -22.04 17.34 -14.95
C GLU A 456 -22.40 16.60 -16.26
N ASN A 457 -23.65 16.14 -16.43
CA ASN A 457 -24.09 15.56 -17.69
C ASN A 457 -24.39 16.66 -18.71
N LEU A 458 -23.88 16.51 -19.92
CA LEU A 458 -24.04 17.48 -21.00
C LEU A 458 -24.86 16.90 -22.16
N ILE A 459 -25.68 17.74 -22.78
CA ILE A 459 -26.22 17.46 -24.11
C ILE A 459 -25.17 17.88 -25.14
N VAL A 460 -24.56 16.89 -25.80
CA VAL A 460 -23.47 17.10 -26.76
C VAL A 460 -23.98 16.83 -28.17
N ALA A 461 -23.72 17.76 -29.09
CA ALA A 461 -23.97 17.59 -30.52
C ALA A 461 -22.63 17.53 -31.26
N ILE A 462 -22.38 16.44 -31.99
CA ILE A 462 -21.19 16.26 -32.81
C ILE A 462 -21.55 16.70 -34.24
N ALA A 463 -21.16 17.92 -34.60
CA ALA A 463 -21.43 18.48 -35.92
C ALA A 463 -20.36 19.51 -36.29
N THR A 464 -20.14 19.72 -37.59
CA THR A 464 -19.36 20.85 -38.08
C THR A 464 -20.24 22.11 -38.03
N TYR A 465 -19.88 23.09 -37.21
CA TYR A 465 -20.72 24.27 -36.99
C TYR A 465 -19.88 25.52 -36.72
N GLY A 466 -20.09 26.57 -37.52
CA GLY A 466 -19.50 27.90 -37.31
C GLY A 466 -17.97 27.99 -37.46
N GLY A 467 -17.26 26.89 -37.71
CA GLY A 467 -15.79 26.89 -37.87
C GLY A 467 -15.00 27.07 -36.57
N TYR A 468 -15.65 27.36 -35.44
CA TYR A 468 -15.01 27.57 -34.14
C TYR A 468 -14.79 26.28 -33.33
N ASN A 469 -15.16 25.13 -33.87
CA ASN A 469 -14.97 23.81 -33.26
C ASN A 469 -13.94 22.93 -34.00
N GLN A 470 -12.91 23.57 -34.57
CA GLN A 470 -11.79 22.90 -35.24
C GLN A 470 -10.66 22.63 -34.23
N GLU A 471 -9.79 21.67 -34.55
CA GLU A 471 -8.54 21.38 -33.80
C GLU A 471 -8.76 21.26 -32.28
N ASP A 472 -9.64 20.33 -31.87
CA ASP A 472 -10.01 20.03 -30.48
C ASP A 472 -10.76 21.14 -29.71
N ALA A 473 -11.12 22.25 -30.38
CA ALA A 473 -11.97 23.28 -29.79
C ALA A 473 -13.44 22.85 -29.67
N ILE A 474 -14.09 23.29 -28.59
CA ILE A 474 -15.52 23.05 -28.34
C ILE A 474 -16.31 24.36 -28.29
N ILE A 475 -17.54 24.34 -28.82
CA ILE A 475 -18.48 25.47 -28.71
C ILE A 475 -19.44 25.15 -27.57
N VAL A 476 -19.56 26.10 -26.62
CA VAL A 476 -20.39 25.93 -25.43
C VAL A 476 -21.62 26.85 -25.51
N ASN A 477 -22.78 26.35 -25.08
CA ASN A 477 -24.01 27.14 -25.05
C ASN A 477 -23.96 28.19 -23.92
N ALA A 478 -23.88 29.46 -24.29
CA ALA A 478 -23.81 30.58 -23.34
C ALA A 478 -25.01 30.64 -22.35
N SER A 479 -26.22 30.28 -22.80
CA SER A 479 -27.39 30.26 -21.91
C SER A 479 -27.29 29.17 -20.83
N SER A 480 -26.62 28.05 -21.12
CA SER A 480 -26.38 27.00 -20.11
C SER A 480 -25.34 27.43 -19.08
N VAL A 481 -24.27 28.09 -19.53
CA VAL A 481 -23.27 28.69 -18.61
C VAL A 481 -23.92 29.73 -17.70
N ALA A 482 -24.75 30.62 -18.25
CA ALA A 482 -25.47 31.64 -17.47
C ALA A 482 -26.45 31.04 -16.43
N ARG A 483 -26.93 29.81 -16.65
CA ARG A 483 -27.76 29.06 -15.69
C ARG A 483 -26.96 28.29 -14.63
N GLY A 484 -25.63 28.34 -14.69
CA GLY A 484 -24.74 27.76 -13.68
C GLY A 484 -24.05 26.46 -14.06
N MET A 485 -24.06 26.08 -15.34
CA MET A 485 -23.28 24.94 -15.84
C MET A 485 -21.78 25.15 -15.55
N PHE A 486 -21.17 24.18 -14.86
CA PHE A 486 -19.78 24.21 -14.43
C PHE A 486 -19.39 25.36 -13.49
N ASN A 487 -20.33 25.88 -12.69
CA ASN A 487 -19.99 26.84 -11.63
C ASN A 487 -19.16 26.18 -10.53
N VAL A 488 -18.05 26.80 -10.16
CA VAL A 488 -17.11 26.31 -9.14
C VAL A 488 -16.91 27.38 -8.08
N SER A 489 -16.98 26.99 -6.81
CA SER A 489 -16.48 27.80 -5.70
C SER A 489 -15.02 27.47 -5.44
N ALA A 490 -14.16 28.50 -5.47
CA ALA A 490 -12.77 28.41 -5.08
C ALA A 490 -12.60 28.97 -3.66
N PHE A 491 -12.09 28.15 -2.76
CA PHE A 491 -11.73 28.51 -1.40
C PHE A 491 -10.21 28.65 -1.31
N SER A 492 -9.74 29.74 -0.70
CA SER A 492 -8.33 29.96 -0.42
C SER A 492 -8.18 30.41 1.02
N THR A 493 -7.32 29.74 1.78
CA THR A 493 -7.03 30.11 3.16
C THR A 493 -5.64 30.73 3.24
N GLN A 494 -5.53 31.82 4.00
CA GLN A 494 -4.24 32.38 4.41
C GLN A 494 -4.07 32.19 5.93
N THR A 495 -2.86 31.84 6.36
CA THR A 495 -2.53 31.65 7.77
C THR A 495 -1.50 32.69 8.20
N PHE A 496 -1.79 33.38 9.29
CA PHE A 496 -0.91 34.36 9.92
C PHE A 496 -0.60 33.92 11.36
N LYS A 497 0.60 34.21 11.85
CA LYS A 497 1.04 33.89 13.21
C LYS A 497 1.73 35.09 13.83
N GLU A 498 1.46 35.30 15.11
CA GLU A 498 2.25 36.24 15.93
C GLU A 498 3.50 35.52 16.42
N GLU A 499 4.66 36.16 16.24
CA GLU A 499 5.96 35.62 16.63
C GLU A 499 6.77 36.69 17.35
N THR A 500 7.60 36.28 18.30
CA THR A 500 8.52 37.17 19.00
C THR A 500 9.92 36.64 18.78
N ASP A 501 10.82 37.48 18.26
CA ASP A 501 12.17 37.04 17.89
C ASP A 501 12.98 36.66 19.15
N GLY A 502 13.33 35.38 19.23
CA GLY A 502 13.93 34.75 20.39
C GLY A 502 15.45 34.90 20.41
N LEU A 503 15.93 36.06 20.84
CA LEU A 503 17.27 36.26 21.45
C LEU A 503 17.39 37.63 22.14
N GLU A 504 16.64 38.65 21.69
CA GLU A 504 16.59 39.97 22.36
C GLU A 504 15.17 40.55 22.56
N GLY A 505 14.10 39.90 22.06
CA GLY A 505 12.72 40.37 22.24
C GLY A 505 12.39 41.74 21.60
N LYS A 506 13.27 42.24 20.71
CA LYS A 506 13.18 43.59 20.13
C LYS A 506 12.12 43.71 19.03
N VAL A 507 11.77 42.62 18.36
CA VAL A 507 10.78 42.62 17.26
C VAL A 507 9.69 41.59 17.56
N LYS A 508 8.44 42.05 17.50
CA LYS A 508 7.24 41.25 17.68
C LYS A 508 6.36 41.41 16.45
N VAL A 509 6.01 40.31 15.81
CA VAL A 509 4.98 40.26 14.77
C VAL A 509 3.63 40.17 15.47
N VAL A 510 2.77 41.16 15.26
CA VAL A 510 1.43 41.26 15.87
C VAL A 510 0.39 41.46 14.78
N ILE A 511 -0.77 40.84 14.94
CA ILE A 511 -1.91 41.05 14.04
C ILE A 511 -2.72 42.23 14.58
N ALA A 512 -2.51 43.41 14.00
CA ALA A 512 -3.19 44.63 14.39
C ALA A 512 -3.24 45.64 13.24
N ASN A 513 -4.08 46.66 13.40
CA ASN A 513 -4.07 47.81 12.49
C ASN A 513 -2.76 48.60 12.67
N PRO A 514 -1.90 48.70 11.63
CA PRO A 514 -0.60 49.34 11.76
C PRO A 514 -0.70 50.85 12.01
N LEU A 515 -1.75 51.53 11.52
CA LEU A 515 -1.93 52.97 11.74
C LEU A 515 -2.29 53.28 13.20
N GLN A 516 -3.11 52.43 13.82
CA GLN A 516 -3.44 52.57 15.25
C GLN A 516 -2.19 52.37 16.12
N LEU A 517 -1.35 51.39 15.81
CA LEU A 517 -0.10 51.15 16.52
C LEU A 517 0.87 52.34 16.41
N VAL A 518 1.03 52.92 15.22
CA VAL A 518 1.85 54.13 15.03
C VAL A 518 1.30 55.31 15.84
N SER A 519 -0.03 55.49 15.86
CA SER A 519 -0.66 56.56 16.65
C SER A 519 -0.48 56.38 18.17
N ALA A 520 -0.36 55.14 18.64
CA ALA A 520 -0.09 54.78 20.03
C ALA A 520 1.41 54.87 20.39
N GLY A 521 2.28 55.33 19.47
CA GLY A 521 3.71 55.49 19.69
C GLY A 521 4.53 54.22 19.48
N VAL A 522 3.96 53.17 18.89
CA VAL A 522 4.68 51.93 18.54
C VAL A 522 5.36 52.09 17.19
N SER A 523 6.66 51.82 17.13
CA SER A 523 7.41 51.79 15.87
C SER A 523 7.02 50.57 15.04
N VAL A 524 6.36 50.79 13.90
CA VAL A 524 5.94 49.74 12.96
C VAL A 524 6.79 49.83 11.69
N GLU A 525 7.43 48.73 11.29
CA GLU A 525 8.19 48.68 10.04
C GLU A 525 7.28 48.57 8.80
N GLY A 526 7.62 49.27 7.72
CA GLY A 526 7.05 49.01 6.39
C GLY A 526 5.64 49.56 6.13
N VAL A 527 5.17 50.56 6.87
CA VAL A 527 3.87 51.22 6.60
C VAL A 527 3.90 51.90 5.23
N LYS A 528 3.02 51.49 4.32
CA LYS A 528 2.88 52.03 2.95
C LYS A 528 1.58 52.81 2.84
N ALA A 529 1.54 53.99 3.46
CA ALA A 529 0.35 54.83 3.54
C ALA A 529 -0.23 55.25 2.17
N ASP A 530 0.54 55.12 1.10
CA ASP A 530 0.19 55.46 -0.28
C ASP A 530 -0.27 54.27 -1.12
N ARG A 531 -0.10 53.02 -0.67
CA ARG A 531 -0.30 51.80 -1.49
C ARG A 531 -1.13 50.69 -0.86
N ALA A 532 -1.53 50.83 0.41
CA ALA A 532 -2.31 49.82 1.10
C ALA A 532 -3.48 50.46 1.85
N ASP A 533 -4.65 49.81 1.78
CA ASP A 533 -5.81 50.17 2.56
C ASP A 533 -5.75 49.47 3.93
N TYR A 534 -5.80 50.26 5.00
CA TYR A 534 -5.73 49.80 6.38
C TYR A 534 -7.07 49.99 7.12
N SER A 535 -8.18 50.21 6.40
CA SER A 535 -9.49 50.47 7.02
C SER A 535 -10.23 49.22 7.52
N THR A 536 -9.79 48.01 7.14
CA THR A 536 -10.54 46.75 7.34
C THR A 536 -10.01 45.82 8.44
N LEU A 537 -9.12 46.31 9.30
CA LEU A 537 -8.67 45.66 10.54
C LEU A 537 -8.71 46.69 11.67
#